data_AF-A0A8B2NW31-F1
#
_entry.id   AF-A0A8B2NW31-F1
#
_cell.length_a   1.000
_cell.length_b   1.000
_cell.length_c   1.000
_cell.angle_alpha   90.00
_cell.angle_beta   90.00
_cell.angle_gamma   90.00
#
_symmetry.space_group_name_H-M   'P 1'
#
loop_
_entity.id
_entity.type
_entity.pdbx_description
1 polymer ?
#
loop_
_entity_poly.entity_id
_entity_poly.type
_entity_poly.pdbx_seq_one_letter_code
_entity_poly.pdbx_strand_id
1 'polypeptide(L)' 'MSESAEPLVTREELTVLLAHAGLNPAPAQFEEMFAAVQYVRAMSDRLKRDFTFADEPAHAFSAARF' A
#
# COMPACT_ATOMS: atom_id res chain seq x y z
N MET A 1 -2.66 20.28 18.90
CA MET A 1 -3.35 20.91 17.77
C MET A 1 -3.86 19.77 16.90
N SER A 2 -5.17 19.63 16.75
CA SER A 2 -5.76 18.55 15.96
C SER A 2 -5.49 18.86 14.50
N GLU A 3 -4.41 18.32 13.95
CA GLU A 3 -4.15 18.33 12.51
C GLU A 3 -5.36 17.66 11.86
N SER A 4 -6.15 18.42 11.10
CA SER A 4 -7.20 17.84 10.26
C SER A 4 -6.46 17.06 9.18
N ALA A 5 -6.15 15.80 9.48
CA ALA A 5 -5.35 14.96 8.61
C ALA A 5 -6.13 14.76 7.32
N GLU A 6 -5.67 15.39 6.25
CA GLU A 6 -6.17 15.11 4.91
C GLU A 6 -6.06 13.59 4.67
N PRO A 7 -7.10 12.97 4.08
CA PRO A 7 -7.06 11.55 3.79
C PRO A 7 -5.87 11.27 2.85
N LEU A 8 -5.13 10.19 3.13
CA LEU A 8 -4.00 9.76 2.33
C LEU A 8 -4.39 9.47 0.88
N VAL A 9 -5.58 8.89 0.71
CA VAL A 9 -6.17 8.52 -0.58
C VAL A 9 -7.63 8.93 -0.52
N THR A 10 -8.10 9.62 -1.56
CA THR A 10 -9.51 9.95 -1.77
C THR A 10 -10.30 8.73 -2.22
N ARG A 11 -11.65 8.81 -2.20
CA ARG A 11 -12.49 7.68 -2.63
C ARG A 11 -12.34 7.42 -4.14
N GLU A 12 -12.18 8.48 -4.90
CA GLU A 12 -11.96 8.46 -6.35
C GLU A 12 -10.63 7.77 -6.67
N GLU A 13 -9.55 8.12 -5.99
CA GLU A 13 -8.25 7.48 -6.16
C GLU A 13 -8.28 6.00 -5.76
N LEU A 14 -8.93 5.65 -4.65
CA LEU A 14 -9.10 4.25 -4.27
C LEU A 14 -9.85 3.45 -5.34
N THR A 15 -10.89 4.03 -5.94
CA THR A 15 -11.64 3.41 -7.04
C THR A 15 -10.74 3.13 -8.24
N VAL A 16 -9.88 4.08 -8.61
CA VAL A 16 -8.90 3.91 -9.69
C VAL A 16 -7.90 2.80 -9.36
N LEU A 17 -7.37 2.77 -8.14
CA LEU A 17 -6.44 1.72 -7.69
C LEU A 17 -7.06 0.32 -7.73
N LEU A 18 -8.31 0.18 -7.28
CA LEU A 18 -9.05 -1.08 -7.33
C LEU A 18 -9.26 -1.56 -8.76
N ALA A 19 -9.60 -0.65 -9.68
CA ALA A 19 -9.77 -0.96 -11.09
C ALA A 19 -8.45 -1.44 -11.74
N HIS A 20 -7.33 -0.77 -11.45
CA HIS A 20 -6.01 -1.20 -11.92
C HIS A 20 -5.59 -2.57 -11.36
N ALA A 21 -6.01 -2.89 -10.14
CA ALA A 21 -5.79 -4.20 -9.53
C ALA A 21 -6.77 -5.28 -10.04
N GLY A 22 -7.75 -4.93 -10.89
CA GLY A 22 -8.79 -5.85 -11.36
C GLY A 22 -9.76 -6.29 -10.27
N LEU A 23 -9.89 -5.49 -9.20
CA LEU A 23 -10.74 -5.78 -8.05
C LEU A 23 -12.09 -5.07 -8.18
N ASN A 24 -13.17 -5.77 -7.83
CA ASN A 24 -14.53 -5.22 -7.75
C ASN A 24 -15.16 -5.57 -6.39
N PRO A 25 -14.75 -4.89 -5.30
CA PRO A 25 -15.26 -5.19 -3.97
C PRO A 25 -16.73 -4.80 -3.80
N ALA A 26 -17.45 -5.52 -2.93
CA ALA A 26 -18.77 -5.11 -2.49
C ALA A 26 -18.69 -3.78 -1.70
N PRO A 27 -19.80 -3.02 -1.56
CA PRO A 27 -19.77 -1.72 -0.88
C PRO A 27 -19.18 -1.76 0.53
N ALA A 28 -19.51 -2.77 1.34
CA ALA A 28 -18.94 -2.91 2.69
C ALA A 28 -17.42 -3.12 2.66
N GLN A 29 -16.92 -3.91 1.70
CA GLN A 29 -15.49 -4.16 1.53
C GLN A 29 -14.77 -2.89 1.06
N PHE A 30 -15.41 -2.09 0.20
CA PHE A 30 -14.86 -0.80 -0.21
C PHE A 30 -14.66 0.12 1.00
N GLU A 31 -15.65 0.21 1.89
CA GLU A 31 -15.54 1.03 3.11
C GLU A 31 -14.43 0.53 4.04
N GLU A 32 -14.29 -0.78 4.21
CA GLU A 32 -13.19 -1.37 4.98
C GLU A 32 -11.82 -1.04 4.37
N MET A 33 -11.68 -1.17 3.05
CA MET A 33 -10.45 -0.82 2.33
C MET A 33 -10.14 0.67 2.42
N PHE A 34 -11.15 1.53 2.30
CA PHE A 34 -11.01 2.98 2.43
C PHE A 34 -10.60 3.40 3.83
N ALA A 35 -11.11 2.74 4.87
CA ALA A 35 -10.69 2.98 6.25
C ALA A 35 -9.24 2.51 6.48
N ALA A 36 -8.88 1.34 5.95
CA ALA A 36 -7.56 0.75 6.14
C ALA A 36 -6.45 1.52 5.40
N VAL A 37 -6.70 1.97 4.17
CA VAL A 37 -5.68 2.59 3.31
C VAL A 37 -5.11 3.87 3.95
N GLN A 38 -5.88 4.58 4.78
CA GLN A 38 -5.43 5.81 5.43
C GLN A 38 -4.22 5.60 6.35
N TYR A 39 -4.03 4.39 6.86
CA TYR A 39 -2.92 4.07 7.77
C TYR A 39 -1.66 3.60 7.05
N VAL A 40 -1.73 3.32 5.74
CA VAL A 40 -0.62 2.74 4.97
C VAL A 40 0.61 3.65 5.00
N ARG A 41 0.45 4.98 4.90
CA ARG A 41 1.58 5.91 4.95
C ARG A 41 2.38 5.78 6.24
N ALA A 42 1.70 5.80 7.39
CA ALA A 42 2.35 5.66 8.69
C ALA A 42 3.06 4.30 8.83
N MET A 43 2.53 3.24 8.22
CA MET A 43 3.20 1.93 8.18
C MET A 43 4.42 1.97 7.26
N SER A 44 4.29 2.53 6.07
CA SER A 44 5.36 2.64 5.06
C SER A 44 6.48 3.59 5.46
N ASP A 45 6.21 4.58 6.30
CA ASP A 45 7.22 5.51 6.84
C ASP A 45 8.11 4.85 7.90
N ARG A 46 7.65 3.74 8.50
CA ARG A 46 8.46 2.93 9.43
C ARG A 46 9.41 1.97 8.71
N LEU A 47 9.23 1.76 7.40
CA LEU A 47 10.12 0.89 6.63
C LEU A 47 11.45 1.60 6.40
N LYS A 48 12.55 0.87 6.61
CA LYS A 48 13.90 1.33 6.25
C LYS A 48 13.94 1.57 4.74
N ARG A 49 14.36 2.76 4.30
CA ARG A 49 14.43 3.15 2.87
C ARG A 49 15.86 3.33 2.34
N ASP A 50 16.81 3.46 3.24
CA ASP A 50 18.25 3.48 2.99
C ASP A 50 18.77 2.04 2.83
N PHE A 51 18.46 1.45 1.68
CA PHE A 51 18.99 0.15 1.29
C PHE A 51 20.46 0.31 0.87
N THR A 52 21.34 -0.44 1.51
CA THR A 52 22.75 -0.57 1.08
C THR A 52 22.88 -1.70 0.05
N PHE A 53 24.00 -1.75 -0.66
CA PHE A 53 24.26 -2.77 -1.69
C PHE A 53 24.09 -4.23 -1.19
N ALA A 54 24.19 -4.47 0.12
CA ALA A 54 24.03 -5.78 0.74
C ALA A 54 22.59 -6.09 1.20
N ASP A 55 21.66 -5.13 1.12
CA ASP A 55 20.25 -5.33 1.47
C ASP A 55 19.51 -5.93 0.25
N GLU A 56 19.77 -7.20 -0.04
CA GLU A 56 19.08 -7.92 -1.11
C GLU A 56 17.63 -8.26 -0.73
N PRO A 57 16.71 -8.36 -1.71
CA PRO A 57 15.36 -8.88 -1.45
C PRO A 57 15.42 -10.26 -0.81
N ALA A 58 14.53 -10.52 0.16
CA ALA A 58 14.47 -11.80 0.87
C ALA A 58 14.36 -13.02 -0.07
N HIS A 59 13.80 -12.82 -1.26
CA HIS A 59 13.75 -13.81 -2.33
C HIS A 59 14.30 -13.20 -3.62
N ALA A 60 15.59 -13.42 -3.87
CA ALA A 60 16.21 -13.13 -5.15
C ALA A 60 15.99 -14.30 -6.12
N PHE A 61 15.61 -13.99 -7.35
CA PHE A 61 15.49 -15.00 -8.41
C PHE A 61 16.87 -15.58 -8.73
N SER A 62 16.97 -16.92 -8.81
CA SER A 62 18.18 -17.62 -9.23
C SER A 62 17.86 -18.64 -10.31
N ALA A 63 18.35 -18.39 -11.53
CA ALA A 63 18.15 -19.28 -12.68
C ALA A 63 18.89 -20.64 -12.54
N ALA A 64 19.70 -20.83 -11.50
CA ALA A 64 20.45 -22.07 -11.28
C ALA A 64 19.67 -23.14 -10.50
N ARG A 65 18.47 -22.81 -9.99
CA ARG A 65 17.61 -23.74 -9.23
C ARG A 65 16.18 -23.64 -9.78
N PHE A 66 15.83 -24.56 -10.66
CA PHE A 66 14.45 -24.85 -11.11
C PHE A 66 14.07 -26.25 -10.67
#